data_AF-A0A0W0FCH6-F1
#
_entry.id   AF-A0A0W0FCH6-F1
#
_cell.length_a   1.000
_cell.length_b   1.000
_cell.length_c   1.000
_cell.angle_alpha   90.00
_cell.angle_beta   90.00
_cell.angle_gamma   90.00
#
_symmetry.space_group_name_H-M   'P 1'
#
loop_
_entity.id
_entity.type
_entity.pdbx_description
1 polymer ?
#
loop_
_entity_poly.entity_id
_entity_poly.type
_entity_poly.pdbx_seq_one_letter_code
_entity_poly.pdbx_strand_id
1 'polypeptide(L)'
;MTSPPTSPLSPKATAGLPTMRRKNAVPPGFRAPPREKPKISQMSVAELQALHAKNQRILASPGASTSTYVQRITAEQAAIVSQLEMHGMDVINAGMMNTRIGEDSASAAPEPPMSRAIDAKRRALARFDATNGFSNVGTMNMQEAIEIEQRAHAQDRERQQRLIEKRRRQGLPIKGEMLTRAEVEARIWAFMNHKPTDSDLEDDSDDEDDDDDDPASWFEDEDDDGRKGQDIVEPDEEDLSNIIRIDHNKLHYSTFYEPRDDGD
;
A
#
# COMPACT_ATOMS: atom_id res chain seq x y z
N MET A 1 24.39 -56.03 35.98
CA MET A 1 25.60 -55.42 35.40
C MET A 1 25.44 -55.43 33.89
N THR A 2 25.37 -54.24 33.27
CA THR A 2 25.86 -53.85 31.92
C THR A 2 25.04 -52.66 31.41
N SER A 3 25.63 -51.48 31.45
CA SER A 3 25.18 -50.27 30.74
C SER A 3 25.82 -50.22 29.35
N PRO A 4 25.12 -49.73 28.30
CA PRO A 4 25.76 -49.37 27.04
C PRO A 4 26.09 -47.86 26.96
N PRO A 5 27.05 -47.47 26.09
CA PRO A 5 27.82 -46.22 26.22
C PRO A 5 27.13 -45.00 25.62
N THR A 6 27.36 -43.85 26.25
CA THR A 6 27.04 -42.50 25.78
C THR A 6 28.11 -42.04 24.79
N SER A 7 27.71 -41.69 23.57
CA SER A 7 28.58 -41.03 22.58
C SER A 7 28.50 -39.50 22.73
N PRO A 8 29.62 -38.77 22.72
CA PRO A 8 29.61 -37.31 22.65
C PRO A 8 29.54 -36.83 21.19
N LEU A 9 28.56 -36.00 20.85
CA LEU A 9 28.52 -35.27 19.58
C LEU A 9 29.13 -33.88 19.80
N SER A 10 30.26 -33.64 19.14
CA SER A 10 30.94 -32.36 19.05
C SER A 10 30.08 -31.27 18.40
N PRO A 11 30.23 -29.99 18.79
CA PRO A 11 29.53 -28.88 18.16
C PRO A 11 30.17 -28.58 16.79
N LYS A 12 29.40 -28.74 15.71
CA LYS A 12 29.75 -28.17 14.40
C LYS A 12 29.50 -26.67 14.46
N ALA A 13 30.59 -25.91 14.55
CA ALA A 13 30.60 -24.49 14.25
C ALA A 13 30.17 -24.27 12.79
N THR A 14 29.00 -23.66 12.60
CA THR A 14 28.64 -23.02 11.34
C THR A 14 29.13 -21.58 11.38
N ALA A 15 30.16 -21.34 10.58
CA ALA A 15 30.70 -20.03 10.32
C ALA A 15 29.72 -19.22 9.45
N GLY A 16 29.53 -17.96 9.82
CA GLY A 16 29.37 -16.85 8.88
C GLY A 16 28.00 -16.65 8.22
N LEU A 17 27.06 -16.05 8.95
CA LEU A 17 25.99 -15.22 8.38
C LEU A 17 25.81 -13.97 9.26
N PRO A 18 25.48 -12.80 8.68
CA PRO A 18 25.44 -11.54 9.41
C PRO A 18 24.40 -11.61 10.52
N THR A 19 24.82 -11.25 11.72
CA THR A 19 24.00 -11.19 12.93
C THR A 19 22.84 -10.22 12.72
N MET A 20 21.70 -10.73 12.27
CA MET A 20 20.40 -10.10 12.50
C MET A 20 20.31 -9.83 14.00
N ARG A 21 20.18 -8.53 14.36
CA ARG A 21 20.06 -8.06 15.74
C ARG A 21 19.04 -8.94 16.46
N ARG A 22 19.53 -9.75 17.40
CA ARG A 22 18.68 -10.50 18.33
C ARG A 22 17.85 -9.46 19.08
N LYS A 23 16.59 -9.28 18.68
CA LYS A 23 15.60 -8.63 19.54
C LYS A 23 15.64 -9.43 20.84
N ASN A 24 15.87 -8.77 21.96
CA ASN A 24 15.96 -9.41 23.26
C ASN A 24 14.67 -10.21 23.50
N ALA A 25 14.71 -11.52 23.23
CA ALA A 25 13.60 -12.42 23.45
C ALA A 25 13.43 -12.48 24.97
N VAL A 26 12.41 -11.79 25.45
CA VAL A 26 12.05 -11.80 26.86
C VAL A 26 11.64 -13.23 27.19
N PRO A 27 12.23 -13.86 28.22
CA PRO A 27 11.89 -15.24 28.54
C PRO A 27 10.39 -15.40 28.79
N PRO A 28 9.78 -16.53 28.37
CA PRO A 28 8.37 -16.80 28.61
C PRO A 28 8.04 -16.67 30.10
N GLY A 29 6.98 -15.91 30.42
CA GLY A 29 6.58 -15.57 31.79
C GLY A 29 7.15 -14.25 32.33
N PHE A 30 8.07 -13.59 31.61
CA PHE A 30 8.60 -12.28 31.98
C PHE A 30 7.95 -11.17 31.13
N ARG A 31 7.69 -10.01 31.76
CA ARG A 31 7.22 -8.83 31.04
C ARG A 31 8.37 -8.18 30.30
N ALA A 32 8.15 -7.77 29.05
CA ALA A 32 9.13 -7.01 28.31
C ALA A 32 9.46 -5.70 29.04
N PRO A 33 10.75 -5.30 29.07
CA PRO A 33 11.10 -4.00 29.61
C PRO A 33 10.35 -2.91 28.82
N PRO A 34 9.90 -1.83 29.48
CA PRO A 34 9.24 -0.73 28.79
C PRO A 34 10.11 -0.22 27.65
N ARG A 35 9.55 -0.11 26.45
CA ARG A 35 10.27 0.47 25.30
C ARG A 35 10.70 1.89 25.67
N GLU A 36 11.96 2.22 25.43
CA GLU A 36 12.46 3.57 25.60
C GLU A 36 11.68 4.50 24.67
N LYS A 37 11.06 5.53 25.24
CA LYS A 37 10.34 6.52 24.44
C LYS A 37 11.37 7.34 23.66
N PRO A 38 11.16 7.59 22.36
CA PRO A 38 12.04 8.47 21.60
C PRO A 38 12.10 9.86 22.25
N LYS A 39 13.28 10.47 22.24
CA LYS A 39 13.47 11.82 22.78
C LYS A 39 12.80 12.83 21.85
N ILE A 40 12.20 13.88 22.42
CA ILE A 40 11.49 14.95 21.66
C ILE A 40 12.40 15.55 20.57
N SER A 41 13.70 15.68 20.84
CA SER A 41 14.69 16.21 19.90
C SER A 41 14.96 15.33 18.67
N GLN A 42 14.49 14.08 18.65
CA GLN A 42 14.71 13.10 17.59
C GLN A 42 13.44 12.78 16.79
N MET A 43 12.30 13.33 17.21
CA MET A 43 11.00 13.08 16.56
C MET A 43 10.85 13.94 15.30
N SER A 44 10.12 13.42 14.31
CA SER A 44 9.75 14.19 13.12
C SER A 44 8.71 15.27 13.44
N VAL A 45 8.57 16.27 12.57
CA VAL A 45 7.57 17.35 12.73
C VAL A 45 6.15 16.80 12.87
N ALA A 46 5.79 15.77 12.08
CA ALA A 46 4.48 15.14 12.15
C ALA A 46 4.26 14.41 13.49
N GLU A 47 5.28 13.71 13.99
CA GLU A 47 5.23 13.05 15.29
C GLU A 47 5.10 14.06 16.44
N LEU A 48 5.84 15.18 16.37
CA LEU A 48 5.76 16.27 17.35
C LEU A 48 4.37 16.90 17.39
N GLN A 49 3.75 17.13 16.23
CA GLN A 49 2.39 17.64 16.14
C GLN A 49 1.36 16.66 16.70
N ALA A 50 1.48 15.38 16.37
CA ALA A 50 0.61 14.33 16.91
C ALA A 50 0.73 14.23 18.44
N LEU A 51 1.96 14.31 18.96
CA LEU A 51 2.23 14.29 20.40
C LEU A 51 1.68 15.54 21.08
N HIS A 52 1.84 16.72 20.48
CA HIS A 52 1.27 17.97 20.96
C HIS A 52 -0.27 17.89 21.06
N ALA A 53 -0.94 17.40 20.00
CA ALA A 53 -2.40 17.22 20.00
C ALA A 53 -2.85 16.21 21.06
N LYS A 54 -2.14 15.10 21.22
CA LYS A 54 -2.40 14.11 22.27
C LYS A 54 -2.27 14.71 23.67
N ASN A 55 -1.20 15.45 23.93
CA ASN A 55 -0.98 16.11 25.21
C ASN A 55 -2.04 17.19 25.48
N GLN A 56 -2.51 17.92 24.45
CA GLN A 56 -3.62 18.86 24.60
C GLN A 56 -4.92 18.14 24.97
N ARG A 57 -5.24 17.01 24.32
CA ARG A 57 -6.41 16.19 24.67
C ARG A 57 -6.36 15.68 26.11
N ILE A 58 -5.18 15.29 26.57
CA ILE A 58 -4.96 14.86 27.97
C ILE A 58 -5.20 16.01 28.94
N LEU A 59 -4.64 17.20 28.66
CA LEU A 59 -4.81 18.39 29.50
C LEU A 59 -6.26 18.90 29.50
N ALA A 60 -6.99 18.73 28.40
CA ALA A 60 -8.40 19.07 28.29
C ALA A 60 -9.33 18.06 29.00
N SER A 61 -8.84 16.84 29.28
CA SER A 61 -9.63 15.81 29.93
C SER A 61 -9.74 16.06 31.45
N PRO A 62 -10.96 16.09 32.03
CA PRO A 62 -11.16 16.36 33.46
C PRO A 62 -10.64 15.23 34.39
N GLY A 63 -10.29 14.07 33.82
CA GLY A 63 -9.72 12.93 34.55
C GLY A 63 -8.20 13.02 34.82
N ALA A 64 -7.50 14.00 34.22
CA ALA A 64 -6.06 14.20 34.44
C ALA A 64 -5.77 14.95 35.78
N SER A 65 -6.38 14.51 36.87
CA SER A 65 -6.34 15.21 38.17
C SER A 65 -5.13 14.85 39.06
N THR A 66 -3.99 14.48 38.49
CA THR A 66 -2.74 14.34 39.27
C THR A 66 -1.80 15.51 38.97
N SER A 67 -1.53 16.33 39.99
CA SER A 67 -0.75 17.58 39.86
C SER A 67 0.63 17.36 39.22
N THR A 68 1.29 16.25 39.53
CA THR A 68 2.60 15.89 38.98
C THR A 68 2.55 15.45 37.52
N TYR A 69 1.45 14.82 37.10
CA TYR A 69 1.25 14.41 35.72
C TYR A 69 0.99 15.62 34.83
N VAL A 70 0.12 16.53 35.27
CA VAL A 70 -0.15 17.80 34.55
C VAL A 70 1.14 18.62 34.41
N GLN A 71 1.94 18.74 35.47
CA GLN A 71 3.25 19.41 35.40
C GLN A 71 4.19 18.76 34.38
N ARG A 72 4.22 17.43 34.30
CA ARG A 72 5.04 16.72 33.31
C ARG A 72 4.57 16.98 31.89
N ILE A 73 3.28 16.85 31.63
CA ILE A 73 2.71 17.05 30.29
C ILE A 73 2.86 18.50 29.84
N THR A 74 2.70 19.48 30.74
CA THR A 74 2.92 20.90 30.42
C THR A 74 4.38 21.21 30.10
N ALA A 75 5.33 20.65 30.85
CA ALA A 75 6.75 20.76 30.54
C ALA A 75 7.10 20.11 29.18
N GLU A 76 6.48 18.95 28.89
CA GLU A 76 6.62 18.27 27.60
C GLU A 76 6.05 19.12 26.46
N GLN A 77 4.89 19.76 26.65
CA GLN A 77 4.31 20.70 25.68
C GLN A 77 5.25 21.87 25.37
N ALA A 78 5.84 22.47 26.41
CA ALA A 78 6.80 23.56 26.22
C ALA A 78 8.02 23.12 25.38
N ALA A 79 8.53 21.91 25.63
CA ALA A 79 9.64 21.35 24.86
C ALA A 79 9.26 21.06 23.40
N ILE A 80 8.06 20.53 23.15
CA ILE A 80 7.56 20.28 21.79
C ILE A 80 7.41 21.59 21.01
N VAL A 81 6.83 22.63 21.62
CA VAL A 81 6.65 23.93 20.98
C VAL A 81 8.00 24.54 20.59
N SER A 82 8.97 24.51 21.49
CA SER A 82 10.34 24.98 21.19
C SER A 82 10.98 24.21 20.02
N GLN A 83 10.79 22.90 19.96
CA GLN A 83 11.32 22.07 18.88
C GLN A 83 10.63 22.37 17.53
N LEU A 84 9.31 22.53 17.53
CA LEU A 84 8.54 22.91 16.33
C LEU A 84 8.94 24.31 15.83
N GLU A 85 9.20 25.24 16.74
CA GLU A 85 9.67 26.58 16.41
C GLU A 85 11.04 26.54 15.71
N MET A 86 12.00 25.78 16.24
CA MET A 86 13.31 25.58 15.59
C MET A 86 13.16 24.98 14.18
N HIS A 87 12.36 23.93 14.01
CA HIS A 87 12.09 23.37 12.69
C HIS A 87 11.40 24.36 11.73
N GLY A 88 10.54 25.24 12.25
CA GLY A 88 9.92 26.31 11.47
C GLY A 88 10.95 27.35 10.99
N MET A 89 11.90 27.73 11.85
CA MET A 89 13.00 28.64 11.49
C MET A 89 13.90 28.02 10.42
N ASP A 90 14.19 26.71 10.49
CA ASP A 90 15.00 26.01 9.50
C ASP A 90 14.35 26.01 8.11
N VAL A 91 13.03 25.81 8.05
CA VAL A 91 12.27 25.89 6.78
C VAL A 91 12.32 27.29 6.18
N ILE A 92 12.16 28.33 7.02
CA ILE A 92 12.24 29.73 6.56
C ILE A 92 13.65 30.04 6.06
N ASN A 93 14.69 29.62 6.78
CA ASN A 93 16.09 29.85 6.40
C ASN A 93 16.45 29.11 5.09
N ALA A 94 16.01 27.85 4.95
CA ALA A 94 16.15 27.11 3.70
C ALA A 94 15.40 27.78 2.54
N GLY A 95 14.20 28.30 2.79
CA GLY A 95 13.45 29.11 1.83
C GLY A 95 14.22 30.35 1.39
N MET A 96 14.73 31.13 2.35
CA MET A 96 15.53 32.33 2.09
C MET A 96 16.81 32.04 1.29
N MET A 97 17.51 30.94 1.60
CA MET A 97 18.72 30.56 0.86
C MET A 97 18.42 30.13 -0.58
N ASN A 98 17.22 29.60 -0.84
CA ASN A 98 16.81 29.17 -2.17
C ASN A 98 16.12 30.29 -2.97
N THR A 99 15.64 31.35 -2.33
CA THR A 99 15.08 32.52 -3.03
C THR A 99 16.19 33.42 -3.55
N ARG A 100 16.44 33.37 -4.85
CA ARG A 100 17.27 34.35 -5.57
C ARG A 100 16.38 35.52 -5.98
N ILE A 101 16.60 36.70 -5.40
CA ILE A 101 15.89 37.93 -5.77
C ILE A 101 16.33 38.32 -7.20
N GLY A 102 15.56 37.87 -8.20
CA GLY A 102 15.63 38.33 -9.59
C GLY A 102 14.37 39.13 -9.89
N GLU A 103 14.53 40.24 -10.61
CA GLU A 103 13.53 41.29 -10.85
C GLU A 103 12.32 40.88 -11.71
N ASP A 104 12.18 39.60 -12.09
CA ASP A 104 11.10 39.09 -12.94
C ASP A 104 10.47 37.79 -12.39
N SER A 105 10.08 37.76 -11.10
CA SER A 105 9.30 36.64 -10.56
C SER A 105 8.01 37.15 -9.96
N ALA A 106 7.01 37.26 -10.83
CA ALA A 106 5.61 37.35 -10.42
C ALA A 106 5.32 36.21 -9.44
N SER A 107 4.89 36.59 -8.25
CA SER A 107 4.59 35.75 -7.10
C SER A 107 3.74 34.52 -7.47
N ALA A 108 4.36 33.35 -7.59
CA ALA A 108 3.65 32.09 -7.45
C ALA A 108 3.50 31.83 -5.95
N ALA A 109 2.28 31.98 -5.44
CA ALA A 109 1.90 31.60 -4.08
C ALA A 109 2.33 30.13 -3.79
N PRO A 110 2.63 29.77 -2.54
CA PRO A 110 2.91 28.38 -2.19
C PRO A 110 1.70 27.52 -2.55
N GLU A 111 1.85 26.62 -3.53
CA GLU A 111 0.80 25.67 -3.89
C GLU A 111 0.37 24.89 -2.63
N PRO A 112 -0.95 24.71 -2.41
CA PRO A 112 -1.43 23.92 -1.28
C PRO A 112 -0.82 22.52 -1.34
N PRO A 113 -0.56 21.87 -0.18
CA PRO A 113 0.03 20.54 -0.15
C PRO A 113 -0.83 19.60 -1.01
N MET A 114 -0.31 19.23 -2.18
CA MET A 114 -1.01 18.35 -3.10
C MET A 114 -1.33 17.05 -2.38
N SER A 115 -2.62 16.68 -2.35
CA SER A 115 -3.04 15.45 -1.69
C SER A 115 -2.29 14.26 -2.27
N ARG A 116 -2.02 13.25 -1.44
CA ARG A 116 -1.30 12.02 -1.87
C ARG A 116 -1.94 11.39 -3.12
N ALA A 117 -3.25 11.54 -3.28
CA ALA A 117 -4.00 11.11 -4.46
C ALA A 117 -3.64 11.91 -5.73
N ILE A 118 -3.51 13.24 -5.63
CA ILE A 118 -3.09 14.09 -6.75
C ILE A 118 -1.66 13.75 -7.15
N ASP A 119 -0.78 13.53 -6.18
CA ASP A 119 0.62 13.22 -6.42
C ASP A 119 0.80 11.81 -7.02
N ALA A 120 -0.01 10.85 -6.58
CA ALA A 120 -0.10 9.52 -7.18
C ALA A 120 -0.63 9.57 -8.62
N LYS A 121 -1.68 10.35 -8.88
CA LYS A 121 -2.23 10.56 -10.23
C LYS A 121 -1.21 11.24 -11.14
N ARG A 122 -0.47 12.22 -10.66
CA ARG A 122 0.59 12.91 -11.41
C ARG A 122 1.74 11.96 -11.74
N ARG A 123 2.16 11.11 -10.79
CA ARG A 123 3.17 10.06 -11.04
C ARG A 123 2.65 9.01 -12.01
N ALA A 124 1.38 8.62 -11.93
CA ALA A 124 0.77 7.67 -12.86
C ALA A 124 0.68 8.25 -14.27
N LEU A 125 0.25 9.51 -14.42
CA LEU A 125 0.23 10.23 -15.70
C LEU A 125 1.62 10.41 -16.28
N ALA A 126 2.60 10.83 -15.47
CA ALA A 126 3.98 10.98 -15.93
C ALA A 126 4.61 9.64 -16.37
N ARG A 127 4.25 8.53 -15.71
CA ARG A 127 4.66 7.19 -16.13
C ARG A 127 3.95 6.74 -17.39
N PHE A 128 2.67 7.07 -17.54
CA PHE A 128 1.88 6.77 -18.73
C PHE A 128 2.41 7.52 -19.95
N ASP A 129 2.72 8.82 -19.83
CA ASP A 129 3.36 9.62 -20.87
C ASP A 129 4.77 9.12 -21.21
N ALA A 130 5.54 8.68 -20.21
CA ALA A 130 6.87 8.12 -20.45
C ALA A 130 6.86 6.77 -21.19
N THR A 131 5.79 5.97 -21.02
CA THR A 131 5.58 4.73 -21.79
C THR A 131 4.91 4.97 -23.14
N ASN A 132 4.21 6.10 -23.29
CA ASN A 132 3.41 6.44 -24.45
C ASN A 132 3.96 7.73 -25.09
N GLY A 133 5.27 7.78 -25.30
CA GLY A 133 5.93 8.96 -25.85
C GLY A 133 5.42 9.28 -27.26
N PHE A 134 4.53 10.26 -27.38
CA PHE A 134 4.14 10.96 -28.61
C PHE A 134 3.92 10.11 -29.89
N SER A 135 3.65 8.82 -29.76
CA SER A 135 3.18 7.99 -30.84
C SER A 135 1.67 8.17 -30.92
N ASN A 136 1.22 8.82 -31.99
CA ASN A 136 -0.17 8.93 -32.42
C ASN A 136 -1.04 7.78 -31.88
N VAL A 137 -1.88 8.08 -30.88
CA VAL A 137 -2.89 7.17 -30.31
C VAL A 137 -3.91 6.68 -31.38
N GLY A 138 -3.79 7.11 -32.63
CA GLY A 138 -4.65 6.73 -33.75
C GLY A 138 -4.06 5.77 -34.79
N THR A 139 -2.79 5.37 -34.72
CA THR A 139 -2.19 4.49 -35.75
C THR A 139 -1.17 3.51 -35.17
N MET A 140 -1.57 2.64 -34.24
CA MET A 140 -0.80 1.42 -34.01
C MET A 140 -0.86 0.58 -35.29
N ASN A 141 0.29 0.24 -35.84
CA ASN A 141 0.38 -0.60 -37.03
C ASN A 141 -0.19 -1.99 -36.67
N MET A 142 -0.93 -2.65 -37.55
CA MET A 142 -1.55 -3.97 -37.27
C MET A 142 -0.51 -4.98 -36.79
N GLN A 143 0.71 -4.90 -37.32
CA GLN A 143 1.83 -5.74 -36.91
C GLN A 143 2.27 -5.48 -35.45
N GLU A 144 2.29 -4.22 -35.03
CA GLU A 144 2.65 -3.82 -33.67
C GLU A 144 1.58 -4.26 -32.65
N ALA A 145 0.30 -4.18 -33.03
CA ALA A 145 -0.80 -4.67 -32.20
C ALA A 145 -0.70 -6.18 -31.94
N ILE A 146 -0.35 -6.97 -32.97
CA ILE A 146 -0.14 -8.43 -32.85
C ILE A 146 1.05 -8.74 -31.94
N GLU A 147 2.15 -8.00 -32.07
CA GLU A 147 3.34 -8.19 -31.22
C GLU A 147 3.06 -7.85 -29.75
N ILE A 148 2.28 -6.79 -29.49
CA ILE A 148 1.85 -6.42 -28.14
C ILE A 148 0.93 -7.50 -27.55
N GLU A 149 -0.03 -8.01 -28.33
CA GLU A 149 -0.92 -9.09 -27.90
C GLU A 149 -0.13 -10.36 -27.56
N GLN A 150 0.82 -10.76 -28.39
CA GLN A 150 1.67 -11.94 -28.13
C GLN A 150 2.52 -11.76 -26.87
N ARG A 151 3.09 -10.56 -26.67
CA ARG A 151 3.91 -10.25 -25.49
C ARG A 151 3.09 -10.23 -24.21
N ALA A 152 1.91 -9.60 -24.22
CA ALA A 152 0.99 -9.55 -23.09
C ALA A 152 0.49 -10.97 -22.75
N HIS A 153 0.09 -11.74 -23.77
CA HIS A 153 -0.35 -13.11 -23.59
C HIS A 153 0.75 -14.02 -23.02
N ALA A 154 2.02 -13.83 -23.41
CA ALA A 154 3.13 -14.57 -22.84
C ALA A 154 3.33 -14.25 -21.35
N GLN A 155 3.25 -12.97 -20.98
CA GLN A 155 3.39 -12.52 -19.60
C GLN A 155 2.23 -13.01 -18.71
N ASP A 156 1.00 -12.96 -19.21
CA ASP A 156 -0.16 -13.45 -18.47
C ASP A 156 -0.12 -14.97 -18.27
N ARG A 157 0.33 -15.72 -19.28
CA ARG A 157 0.55 -17.17 -19.15
C ARG A 157 1.59 -17.49 -18.08
N GLU A 158 2.68 -16.73 -18.02
CA GLU A 158 3.72 -16.90 -16.99
C GLU A 158 3.17 -16.62 -15.59
N ARG A 159 2.38 -15.54 -15.42
CA ARG A 159 1.73 -15.24 -14.13
C ARG A 159 0.78 -16.34 -13.70
N GLN A 160 -0.02 -16.88 -14.62
CA GLN A 160 -0.92 -18.00 -14.35
C GLN A 160 -0.14 -19.26 -13.95
N GLN A 161 0.95 -19.58 -14.64
CA GLN A 161 1.80 -20.73 -14.29
C GLN A 161 2.42 -20.58 -12.90
N ARG A 162 2.91 -19.39 -12.54
CA ARG A 162 3.45 -19.13 -11.19
C ARG A 162 2.39 -19.28 -10.10
N LEU A 163 1.17 -18.79 -10.35
CA LEU A 163 0.04 -18.96 -9.43
C LEU A 163 -0.38 -20.42 -9.29
N ILE A 164 -0.42 -21.17 -10.39
CA ILE A 164 -0.74 -22.61 -10.39
C ILE A 164 0.36 -23.40 -9.67
N GLU A 165 1.64 -23.08 -9.88
CA GLU A 165 2.75 -23.73 -9.19
C GLU A 165 2.74 -23.42 -7.68
N LYS A 166 2.51 -22.15 -7.29
CA LYS A 166 2.35 -21.77 -5.87
C LYS A 166 1.19 -22.54 -5.23
N ARG A 167 0.05 -22.61 -5.92
CA ARG A 167 -1.12 -23.38 -5.47
C ARG A 167 -0.83 -24.88 -5.36
N ARG A 168 -0.07 -25.44 -6.30
CA ARG A 168 0.36 -26.85 -6.29
C ARG A 168 1.32 -27.15 -5.13
N ARG A 169 2.26 -26.24 -4.83
CA ARG A 169 3.18 -26.36 -3.68
C ARG A 169 2.43 -26.34 -2.35
N GLN A 170 1.41 -25.49 -2.25
CA GLN A 170 0.54 -25.37 -1.07
C GLN A 170 -0.54 -26.47 -0.99
N GLY A 171 -0.59 -27.42 -1.95
CA GLY A 171 -1.55 -28.53 -1.93
C GLY A 171 -3.02 -28.13 -2.15
N LEU A 172 -3.30 -26.88 -2.50
CA LEU A 172 -4.65 -26.37 -2.72
C LEU A 172 -5.24 -26.95 -4.01
N PRO A 173 -6.52 -27.38 -4.02
CA PRO A 173 -7.15 -27.92 -5.21
C PRO A 173 -7.26 -26.88 -6.32
N ILE A 174 -6.81 -27.23 -7.52
CA ILE A 174 -6.92 -26.36 -8.70
C ILE A 174 -8.36 -26.49 -9.22
N LYS A 175 -9.09 -25.36 -9.28
CA LYS A 175 -10.48 -25.33 -9.78
C LYS A 175 -10.54 -25.88 -11.22
N GLY A 176 -11.30 -26.95 -11.42
CA GLY A 176 -11.51 -27.60 -12.73
C GLY A 176 -10.84 -28.97 -12.88
N GLU A 177 -9.98 -29.38 -11.94
CA GLU A 177 -9.36 -30.70 -11.96
C GLU A 177 -10.28 -31.71 -11.25
N MET A 178 -11.05 -32.49 -12.03
CA MET A 178 -11.69 -33.70 -11.50
C MET A 178 -10.58 -34.73 -11.30
N LEU A 179 -9.99 -34.74 -10.09
CA LEU A 179 -8.99 -35.73 -9.71
C LEU A 179 -9.53 -37.13 -10.00
N THR A 180 -8.75 -37.91 -10.76
CA THR A 180 -9.09 -39.29 -11.03
C THR A 180 -9.12 -40.08 -9.73
N ARG A 181 -9.94 -41.15 -9.67
CA ARG A 181 -10.08 -41.97 -8.45
C ARG A 181 -8.73 -42.44 -7.89
N ALA A 182 -7.78 -42.74 -8.77
CA ALA A 182 -6.42 -43.13 -8.40
C ALA A 182 -5.64 -42.01 -7.70
N GLU A 183 -5.80 -40.76 -8.12
CA GLU A 183 -5.14 -39.60 -7.51
C GLU A 183 -5.77 -39.25 -6.15
N VAL A 184 -7.10 -39.41 -6.03
CA VAL A 184 -7.81 -39.27 -4.75
C VAL A 184 -7.32 -40.32 -3.75
N GLU A 185 -7.27 -41.59 -4.16
CA GLU A 185 -6.78 -42.68 -3.31
C GLU A 185 -5.30 -42.48 -2.95
N ALA A 186 -4.46 -42.01 -3.89
CA ALA A 186 -3.06 -41.70 -3.61
C ALA A 186 -2.89 -40.56 -2.61
N ARG A 187 -3.72 -39.51 -2.69
CA ARG A 187 -3.70 -38.38 -1.74
C ARG A 187 -4.14 -38.83 -0.34
N ILE A 188 -5.19 -39.65 -0.25
CA ILE A 188 -5.64 -40.25 1.01
C ILE A 188 -4.54 -41.14 1.59
N TRP A 189 -3.89 -41.95 0.76
CA TRP A 189 -2.82 -42.85 1.21
C TRP A 189 -1.55 -42.11 1.64
N ALA A 190 -1.23 -41.00 0.97
CA ALA A 190 -0.16 -40.10 1.37
C ALA A 190 -0.47 -39.43 2.71
N PHE A 191 -1.70 -38.95 2.92
CA PHE A 191 -2.15 -38.37 4.19
C PHE A 191 -2.11 -39.38 5.34
N MET A 192 -2.62 -40.60 5.14
CA MET A 192 -2.63 -41.65 6.18
C MET A 192 -1.23 -42.11 6.61
N ASN A 193 -0.25 -42.01 5.70
CA ASN A 193 1.13 -42.45 5.96
C ASN A 193 2.10 -41.28 6.17
N HIS A 194 1.62 -40.03 6.13
CA HIS A 194 2.47 -38.86 6.38
C HIS A 194 2.87 -38.85 7.86
N LYS A 195 4.17 -38.86 8.11
CA LYS A 195 4.72 -38.56 9.43
C LYS A 195 4.97 -37.06 9.46
N PRO A 196 4.35 -36.30 10.38
CA PRO A 196 4.66 -34.90 10.56
C PRO A 196 6.17 -34.75 10.67
N THR A 197 6.75 -34.00 9.75
CA THR A 197 8.16 -33.63 9.80
C THR A 197 8.27 -32.28 10.50
N ASP A 198 9.40 -31.96 11.13
CA ASP A 198 9.58 -30.69 11.88
C ASP A 198 9.25 -29.41 11.06
N SER A 199 9.18 -29.52 9.73
CA SER A 199 8.75 -28.43 8.82
C SER A 199 7.23 -28.20 8.79
N ASP A 200 6.40 -29.15 9.25
CA ASP A 200 4.93 -29.08 9.32
C ASP A 200 4.44 -28.45 10.64
N LEU A 201 5.38 -28.22 11.58
CA LEU A 201 5.16 -27.61 12.89
C LEU A 201 5.70 -26.17 12.97
N GLU A 202 6.31 -25.66 11.89
CA GLU A 202 7.08 -24.42 11.87
C GLU A 202 6.42 -23.27 11.09
N ASP A 203 5.12 -23.37 10.73
CA ASP A 203 4.38 -22.32 9.98
C ASP A 203 3.03 -21.89 10.62
N ASP A 204 2.57 -22.56 11.69
CA ASP A 204 1.30 -22.23 12.37
C ASP A 204 1.43 -21.10 13.42
N SER A 205 2.52 -20.32 13.37
CA SER A 205 2.76 -19.24 14.35
C SER A 205 3.07 -17.88 13.74
N ASP A 206 2.83 -17.68 12.44
CA ASP A 206 3.11 -16.42 11.75
C ASP A 206 2.05 -16.06 10.66
N ASP A 207 0.76 -16.33 10.91
CA ASP A 207 -0.35 -15.73 10.11
C ASP A 207 -1.62 -15.54 10.98
N GLU A 208 -1.47 -14.90 12.15
CA GLU A 208 -2.57 -14.26 12.90
C GLU A 208 -2.80 -12.81 12.39
N ASP A 209 -2.87 -12.59 11.07
CA ASP A 209 -3.20 -11.27 10.48
C ASP A 209 -4.06 -11.41 9.19
N ASP A 210 -5.03 -12.35 9.17
CA ASP A 210 -6.03 -12.49 8.07
C ASP A 210 -7.41 -11.93 8.49
N ASP A 211 -7.45 -11.07 9.51
CA ASP A 211 -8.65 -10.35 9.98
C ASP A 211 -8.87 -9.00 9.25
N ASP A 212 -7.96 -8.59 8.35
CA ASP A 212 -8.05 -7.32 7.60
C ASP A 212 -8.80 -7.43 6.26
N ASP A 213 -9.20 -8.63 5.83
CA ASP A 213 -9.93 -8.88 4.57
C ASP A 213 -11.41 -9.22 4.80
N ASP A 214 -12.03 -8.71 5.87
CA ASP A 214 -13.48 -8.79 6.03
C ASP A 214 -14.15 -7.84 5.01
N PRO A 215 -14.88 -8.35 3.98
CA PRO A 215 -15.56 -7.48 3.01
C PRO A 215 -16.63 -6.62 3.66
N ALA A 216 -17.02 -6.89 4.91
CA ALA A 216 -17.92 -6.04 5.69
C ALA A 216 -17.27 -4.69 6.03
N SER A 217 -15.95 -4.65 6.27
CA SER A 217 -15.21 -3.41 6.54
C SER A 217 -15.16 -2.46 5.34
N TRP A 218 -15.34 -2.99 4.12
CA TRP A 218 -15.45 -2.18 2.89
C TRP A 218 -16.72 -1.32 2.88
N PHE A 219 -17.70 -1.66 3.71
CA PHE A 219 -18.95 -0.93 3.89
C PHE A 219 -19.07 -0.22 5.25
N GLU A 220 -18.07 -0.37 6.13
CA GLU A 220 -17.98 0.46 7.34
C GLU A 220 -17.42 1.83 6.93
N ASP A 221 -18.30 2.66 6.37
CA ASP A 221 -18.07 4.08 6.14
C ASP A 221 -17.77 4.74 7.52
N GLU A 222 -16.50 4.93 7.88
CA GLU A 222 -16.08 5.74 9.05
C GLU A 222 -16.51 7.23 8.94
N ASP A 223 -17.09 7.61 7.79
CA ASP A 223 -17.61 8.93 7.48
C ASP A 223 -19.16 8.97 7.52
N ASP A 224 -19.77 8.60 8.66
CA ASP A 224 -21.17 9.00 8.95
C ASP A 224 -21.24 10.43 9.49
N ASP A 225 -20.56 11.35 8.81
CA ASP A 225 -20.62 12.80 9.04
C ASP A 225 -21.52 13.45 7.98
N GLY A 226 -22.64 12.78 7.62
CA GLY A 226 -23.80 13.35 6.91
C GLY A 226 -23.57 14.08 5.58
N ARG A 227 -22.35 14.13 5.05
CA ARG A 227 -21.98 14.83 3.82
C ARG A 227 -21.44 13.84 2.79
N LYS A 228 -22.28 12.87 2.47
CA LYS A 228 -22.07 12.01 1.30
C LYS A 228 -22.40 12.82 0.05
N GLY A 229 -21.38 13.40 -0.56
CA GLY A 229 -21.50 14.11 -1.83
C GLY A 229 -20.44 15.19 -1.95
N GLN A 230 -19.66 15.15 -3.04
CA GLN A 230 -19.06 16.37 -3.54
C GLN A 230 -20.16 17.43 -3.67
N ASP A 231 -19.85 18.70 -3.43
CA ASP A 231 -20.77 19.79 -3.74
C ASP A 231 -21.02 19.72 -5.26
N ILE A 232 -22.15 19.13 -5.66
CA ILE A 232 -22.54 19.03 -7.06
C ILE A 232 -22.92 20.45 -7.45
N VAL A 233 -21.92 21.22 -7.83
CA VAL A 233 -22.12 22.50 -8.52
C VAL A 233 -22.64 22.12 -9.89
N GLU A 234 -23.92 22.41 -10.15
CA GLU A 234 -24.49 22.27 -11.48
C GLU A 234 -23.62 23.10 -12.44
N PRO A 235 -23.05 22.49 -13.49
CA PRO A 235 -22.27 23.25 -14.46
C PRO A 235 -23.20 24.24 -15.16
N ASP A 236 -22.76 25.50 -15.25
CA ASP A 236 -23.49 26.54 -15.96
C ASP A 236 -23.74 26.11 -17.42
N GLU A 237 -24.88 26.50 -17.99
CA GLU A 237 -25.31 26.09 -19.34
C GLU A 237 -24.29 26.47 -20.44
N GLU A 238 -23.42 27.43 -20.16
CA GLU A 238 -22.36 27.91 -21.06
C GLU A 238 -21.13 27.00 -21.10
N ASP A 239 -20.88 26.20 -20.06
CA ASP A 239 -19.70 25.33 -19.92
C ASP A 239 -19.81 24.00 -20.68
N LEU A 240 -21.04 23.58 -21.02
CA LEU A 240 -21.31 22.36 -21.80
C LEU A 240 -20.81 22.47 -23.25
N SER A 241 -20.59 23.69 -23.74
CA SER A 241 -20.12 23.96 -25.11
C SER A 241 -18.66 23.52 -25.36
N ASN A 242 -17.85 23.38 -24.30
CA ASN A 242 -16.42 23.04 -24.41
C ASN A 242 -16.11 21.55 -24.21
N ILE A 243 -17.05 20.75 -23.71
CA ILE A 243 -16.79 19.36 -23.30
C ILE A 243 -16.86 18.38 -24.48
N ILE A 244 -17.64 18.66 -25.52
CA ILE A 244 -17.73 17.80 -26.71
C ILE A 244 -17.45 18.63 -27.97
N ARG A 245 -16.18 18.68 -28.40
CA ARG A 245 -15.82 19.17 -29.73
C ARG A 245 -16.12 18.11 -30.78
N ILE A 246 -17.33 18.14 -31.33
CA ILE A 246 -17.69 17.29 -32.47
C ILE A 246 -17.03 17.88 -33.71
N ASP A 247 -16.03 17.17 -34.23
CA ASP A 247 -15.37 17.54 -35.48
C ASP A 247 -16.30 17.19 -36.66
N HIS A 248 -17.06 18.16 -37.15
CA HIS A 248 -18.10 17.95 -38.17
C HIS A 248 -17.56 17.40 -39.50
N ASN A 249 -16.25 17.48 -39.74
CA ASN A 249 -15.62 16.90 -40.92
C ASN A 249 -15.43 15.37 -40.85
N LYS A 250 -15.68 14.75 -39.69
CA LYS A 250 -15.51 13.30 -39.46
C LYS A 250 -16.85 12.54 -39.40
N LEU A 251 -17.98 13.24 -39.46
CA LEU A 251 -19.31 12.65 -39.54
C LEU A 251 -19.62 12.23 -40.98
N HIS A 252 -19.11 11.06 -41.38
CA HIS A 252 -19.63 10.38 -42.57
C HIS A 252 -21.02 9.81 -42.24
N TYR A 253 -22.09 10.53 -42.62
CA TYR A 253 -23.43 9.96 -42.68
C TYR A 253 -23.49 8.93 -43.83
N SER A 254 -23.19 7.67 -43.51
CA SER A 254 -23.23 6.51 -44.42
C SER A 254 -22.90 5.31 -43.54
N THR A 255 -23.80 4.39 -43.15
CA THR A 255 -24.26 3.26 -43.98
C THR A 255 -25.31 2.38 -43.24
N PHE A 256 -26.41 2.91 -42.68
CA PHE A 256 -27.38 2.04 -41.97
C PHE A 256 -28.87 2.24 -42.26
N TYR A 257 -29.23 2.72 -43.46
CA TYR A 257 -30.60 2.52 -43.94
C TYR A 257 -30.63 2.43 -45.47
N GLU A 258 -30.71 1.21 -45.98
CA GLU A 258 -31.08 0.93 -47.37
C GLU A 258 -32.56 0.51 -47.34
N PRO A 259 -33.50 1.32 -47.88
CA PRO A 259 -34.88 0.91 -48.01
C PRO A 259 -34.96 -0.27 -48.97
N ARG A 260 -35.41 -1.43 -48.48
CA ARG A 260 -35.79 -2.54 -49.35
C ARG A 260 -37.02 -2.11 -50.15
N ASP A 261 -36.83 -2.03 -51.46
CA ASP A 261 -37.88 -1.83 -52.45
C ASP A 261 -38.61 -3.16 -52.65
N ASP A 262 -39.69 -3.35 -51.89
CA ASP A 262 -40.66 -4.43 -52.14
C ASP A 262 -41.78 -3.88 -53.02
N GLY A 263 -41.68 -4.06 -54.35
CA GLY A 263 -42.83 -3.82 -55.26
C GLY A 263 -42.56 -3.76 -56.76
N ASP A 264 -42.54 -4.92 -57.45
CA ASP A 264 -43.46 -5.32 -58.55
C ASP A 264 -43.05 -6.68 -59.16
#